data_AF-A0A967GQC3-F1
#
_entry.id   AF-A0A967GQC3-F1
#
_cell.length_a   1.000
_cell.length_b   1.000
_cell.length_c   1.000
_cell.angle_alpha   90.00
_cell.angle_beta   90.00
_cell.angle_gamma   90.00
#
_symmetry.space_group_name_H-M   'P 1'
#
loop_
_entity.id
_entity.type
_entity.pdbx_description
1 polymer ?
#
loop_
_entity_poly.entity_id
_entity_poly.type
_entity_poly.pdbx_seq_one_letter_code
_entity_poly.pdbx_strand_id
1 'polypeptide(L)'
;MRDIWVDGADAPLEVEWLDASRWEATVPLGPGENSLVFLARDHRGRPVGSDSITVSNTGSVVAASGANLAIAELMYHPAEGEGIEFLELVNTSTSETIDLTGVRFEEGIDYSFADRTQLAPGDRVVIGQSQFAGGSRLADGGERLTLVDGGGSLIFDF
;
A
#
# COMPACT_ATOMS: atom_id res chain seq x y z
N MET A 1 13.45 27.38 -11.78
CA MET A 1 13.23 25.93 -11.83
C MET A 1 11.83 25.70 -11.31
N ARG A 2 10.96 24.95 -12.02
CA ARG A 2 9.55 24.80 -11.61
C ARG A 2 9.23 23.40 -11.09
N ASP A 3 9.76 22.35 -11.73
CA ASP A 3 9.35 20.98 -11.42
C ASP A 3 10.56 20.03 -11.38
N ILE A 4 10.50 19.02 -10.50
CA ILE A 4 11.46 17.92 -10.43
C ILE A 4 10.74 16.64 -10.82
N TRP A 5 11.33 15.90 -11.75
CA TRP A 5 10.79 14.65 -12.29
C TRP A 5 11.74 13.51 -11.92
N VAL A 6 11.17 12.36 -11.57
CA VAL A 6 11.88 11.08 -11.48
C VAL A 6 11.57 10.28 -12.74
N ASP A 7 12.58 9.66 -13.32
CA ASP A 7 12.42 8.84 -14.52
C ASP A 7 11.46 7.66 -14.24
N GLY A 8 10.42 7.52 -15.07
CA GLY A 8 9.35 6.51 -14.90
C GLY A 8 8.16 6.90 -14.03
N ALA A 9 8.12 8.09 -13.42
CA ALA A 9 6.96 8.53 -12.64
C ALA A 9 5.83 9.08 -13.52
N ASP A 10 4.58 8.67 -13.25
CA ASP A 10 3.37 9.13 -13.97
C ASP A 10 2.99 10.60 -13.67
N ALA A 11 3.58 11.18 -12.62
CA ALA A 11 3.36 12.56 -12.19
C ALA A 11 4.67 13.16 -11.62
N PRO A 12 4.83 14.50 -11.64
CA PRO A 12 5.94 15.16 -10.96
C PRO A 12 5.86 14.92 -9.45
N LEU A 13 7.02 14.84 -8.79
CA LEU A 13 7.05 14.78 -7.33
C LEU A 13 6.52 16.11 -6.77
N GLU A 14 5.74 16.04 -5.69
CA GLU A 14 5.50 17.23 -4.87
C GLU A 14 6.81 17.61 -4.18
N VAL A 15 7.27 18.83 -4.46
CA VAL A 15 8.53 19.36 -3.96
C VAL A 15 8.23 20.53 -3.04
N GLU A 16 8.73 20.49 -1.81
CA GLU A 16 8.72 21.60 -0.89
C GLU A 16 10.03 22.38 -1.00
N TRP A 17 9.96 23.65 -1.44
CA TRP A 17 11.12 24.53 -1.49
C TRP A 17 11.40 25.09 -0.11
N LEU A 18 12.54 24.73 0.47
CA LEU A 18 12.99 25.23 1.77
C LEU A 18 13.63 26.62 1.64
N ASP A 19 14.30 26.89 0.52
CA ASP A 19 14.80 28.20 0.10
C ASP A 19 15.13 28.24 -1.40
N ALA A 20 15.89 29.25 -1.85
CA ALA A 20 16.25 29.44 -3.26
C ALA A 20 17.10 28.30 -3.87
N SER A 21 17.69 27.42 -3.06
CA SER A 21 18.59 26.34 -3.50
C SER A 21 18.36 25.00 -2.82
N ARG A 22 17.56 24.95 -1.75
CA ARG A 22 17.23 23.72 -1.02
C ARG A 22 15.76 23.39 -1.19
N TRP A 23 15.51 22.11 -1.39
CA TRP A 23 14.19 21.55 -1.55
C TRP A 23 14.16 20.15 -0.94
N GLU A 24 12.96 19.69 -0.62
CA GLU A 24 12.67 18.35 -0.13
C GLU A 24 11.55 17.74 -0.96
N ALA A 25 11.61 16.42 -1.18
CA ALA A 25 10.55 15.68 -1.85
C ALA A 25 10.51 14.24 -1.29
N THR A 26 9.31 13.70 -1.15
CA THR A 26 9.14 12.27 -0.85
C THR A 26 9.13 11.48 -2.15
N VAL A 27 10.02 10.50 -2.26
CA VAL A 27 10.13 9.65 -3.45
C VAL A 27 9.78 8.21 -3.07
N PRO A 28 8.79 7.57 -3.72
CA PRO A 28 8.54 6.15 -3.51
C PRO A 28 9.73 5.35 -4.05
N LEU A 29 10.21 4.39 -3.26
CA LEU A 29 11.30 3.50 -3.65
C LEU A 29 10.78 2.07 -3.71
N GLY A 30 11.06 1.38 -4.81
CA GLY A 30 10.90 -0.07 -4.86
C GLY A 30 12.02 -0.76 -4.06
N PRO A 31 11.86 -2.04 -3.67
CA PRO A 31 12.95 -2.90 -3.23
C PRO A 31 14.14 -2.90 -4.19
N GLY A 32 15.36 -2.95 -3.64
CA GLY A 32 16.60 -2.99 -4.41
C GLY A 32 17.16 -1.61 -4.78
N GLU A 33 17.95 -1.57 -5.85
CA GLU A 33 18.61 -0.35 -6.30
C GLU A 33 17.65 0.55 -7.09
N ASN A 34 17.42 1.76 -6.61
CA ASN A 34 16.61 2.79 -7.27
C ASN A 34 17.55 3.87 -7.79
N SER A 35 17.58 4.08 -9.11
CA SER A 35 18.29 5.20 -9.71
C SER A 35 17.33 6.36 -9.93
N LEU A 36 17.50 7.43 -9.16
CA LEU A 36 16.69 8.63 -9.26
C LEU A 36 17.43 9.66 -10.10
N VAL A 37 16.89 9.95 -11.28
CA VAL A 37 17.41 10.99 -12.18
C VAL A 37 16.56 12.23 -12.04
N PHE A 38 17.19 13.35 -11.68
CA PHE A 38 16.54 14.65 -11.54
C PHE A 38 16.86 15.54 -12.73
N LEU A 39 15.81 16.05 -13.39
CA LEU A 39 15.94 16.93 -14.55
C LEU A 39 15.53 18.37 -14.20
N ALA A 40 16.43 19.32 -14.42
CA ALA A 40 16.10 20.73 -14.34
C ALA A 40 15.49 21.22 -15.64
N ARG A 41 14.29 21.81 -15.61
CA ARG A 41 13.64 22.42 -16.79
C ARG A 41 13.54 23.95 -16.68
N ASP A 42 13.70 24.64 -17.81
CA ASP A 42 13.50 26.09 -17.93
C ASP A 42 12.00 26.49 -17.94
N HIS A 43 11.72 27.79 -18.04
CA HIS A 43 10.35 28.32 -18.10
C HIS A 43 9.58 27.94 -19.37
N ARG A 44 10.23 27.28 -20.34
CA ARG A 44 9.64 26.72 -21.57
C ARG A 44 9.56 25.19 -21.49
N GLY A 45 9.83 24.59 -20.33
CA GLY A 45 9.80 23.14 -20.10
C GLY A 45 11.00 22.39 -20.69
N ARG A 46 12.04 23.08 -21.17
CA ARG A 46 13.21 22.46 -21.80
C ARG A 46 14.23 22.06 -20.74
N PRO A 47 14.80 20.84 -20.80
CA PRO A 47 15.83 20.43 -19.86
C PRO A 47 17.09 21.31 -20.03
N VAL A 48 17.60 21.81 -18.91
CA VAL A 48 18.80 22.67 -18.83
C VAL A 48 19.92 22.05 -17.99
N GLY A 49 19.65 20.91 -17.34
CA GLY A 49 20.63 20.14 -16.57
C GLY A 49 20.03 18.86 -16.01
N SER A 50 20.89 17.95 -15.58
CA SER A 50 20.51 16.70 -14.93
C SER A 50 21.47 16.35 -13.81
N ASP A 51 20.97 15.70 -12.77
CA ASP A 51 21.76 15.06 -11.71
C ASP A 51 21.13 13.71 -11.36
N SER A 52 21.87 12.82 -10.70
CA SER A 52 21.36 11.50 -10.32
C SER A 52 21.89 11.03 -8.98
N ILE A 53 21.04 10.33 -8.24
CA ILE A 53 21.40 9.60 -7.03
C ILE A 53 20.93 8.15 -7.13
N THR A 54 21.75 7.22 -6.66
CA THR A 54 21.35 5.84 -6.47
C THR A 54 21.02 5.60 -5.02
N VAL A 55 19.82 5.10 -4.74
CA VAL A 55 19.32 4.74 -3.41
C VAL A 55 19.01 3.26 -3.38
N SER A 56 19.73 2.50 -2.56
CA SER A 56 19.44 1.08 -2.33
C SER A 56 18.43 0.93 -1.20
N ASN A 57 17.19 0.57 -1.55
CA ASN A 57 16.19 0.12 -0.59
C ASN A 57 16.48 -1.35 -0.26
N THR A 58 16.85 -1.66 0.98
CA THR A 58 17.15 -3.02 1.42
C THR A 58 15.90 -3.83 1.77
N GLY A 59 14.71 -3.23 1.68
CA GLY A 59 13.46 -3.96 1.83
C GLY A 59 13.31 -5.01 0.71
N SER A 60 12.65 -6.12 1.02
CA SER A 60 12.28 -7.18 0.09
C SER A 60 10.77 -7.17 -0.13
N VAL A 61 10.31 -7.75 -1.24
CA VAL A 61 8.90 -8.16 -1.38
C VAL A 61 8.81 -9.63 -0.97
N VAL A 62 7.94 -9.93 -0.02
CA VAL A 62 7.66 -11.30 0.45
C VAL A 62 6.16 -11.58 0.35
N ALA A 63 5.78 -12.85 0.28
CA ALA A 63 4.36 -13.21 0.30
C ALA A 63 3.73 -12.88 1.66
N ALA A 64 2.46 -12.47 1.66
CA ALA A 64 1.67 -12.36 2.87
C ALA A 64 1.53 -13.70 3.58
N SER A 65 1.59 -13.67 4.91
CA SER A 65 1.45 -14.83 5.78
C SER A 65 0.97 -14.37 7.16
N GLY A 66 0.59 -15.32 8.03
CA GLY A 66 0.27 -15.01 9.43
C GLY A 66 1.42 -14.42 10.24
N ALA A 67 2.65 -14.39 9.70
CA ALA A 67 3.80 -13.79 10.37
C ALA A 67 3.96 -12.28 10.10
N ASN A 68 3.39 -11.77 9.00
CA ASN A 68 3.61 -10.40 8.53
C ASN A 68 2.33 -9.62 8.18
N LEU A 69 1.16 -10.26 8.21
CA LEU A 69 -0.14 -9.62 7.99
C LEU A 69 -1.05 -9.88 9.19
N ALA A 70 -1.63 -8.83 9.74
CA ALA A 70 -2.56 -8.91 10.86
C ALA A 70 -3.79 -8.03 10.65
N ILE A 71 -4.86 -8.33 11.38
CA ILE A 71 -6.02 -7.45 11.50
C ILE A 71 -5.65 -6.30 12.43
N ALA A 72 -5.79 -5.08 11.94
CA ALA A 72 -5.60 -3.87 12.73
C ALA A 72 -6.91 -3.41 13.38
N GLU A 73 -8.01 -3.46 12.63
CA GLU A 73 -9.32 -3.02 13.09
C GLU A 73 -10.43 -3.84 12.45
N LEU A 74 -11.51 -4.03 13.20
CA LEU A 74 -12.74 -4.67 12.75
C LEU A 74 -13.93 -3.86 13.27
N MET A 75 -14.66 -3.24 12.35
CA MET A 75 -15.92 -2.57 12.63
C MET A 75 -17.05 -3.36 12.00
N TYR A 76 -17.68 -4.22 12.80
CA TYR A 76 -18.74 -5.13 12.36
C TYR A 76 -20.14 -4.55 12.58
N HIS A 77 -20.34 -3.74 13.62
CA HIS A 77 -21.65 -3.17 13.96
C HIS A 77 -21.57 -1.66 14.22
N PRO A 78 -21.42 -0.82 13.18
CA PRO A 78 -21.45 0.63 13.34
C PRO A 78 -22.85 1.07 13.82
N ALA A 79 -22.91 2.05 14.72
CA ALA A 79 -24.18 2.64 15.11
C ALA A 79 -24.86 3.33 13.91
N GLU A 80 -26.19 3.42 13.93
CA GLU A 80 -26.95 4.04 12.84
C GLU A 80 -26.45 5.46 12.55
N GLY A 81 -25.97 5.68 11.32
CA GLY A 81 -25.45 6.97 10.87
C GLY A 81 -24.00 7.28 11.28
N GLU A 82 -23.32 6.38 11.98
CA GLU A 82 -21.94 6.59 12.46
C GLU A 82 -20.84 5.92 11.61
N GLY A 83 -21.20 5.19 10.56
CA GLY A 83 -20.20 4.61 9.66
C GLY A 83 -20.70 3.47 8.78
N ILE A 84 -19.75 2.71 8.26
CA ILE A 84 -19.96 1.48 7.50
C ILE A 84 -19.19 0.34 8.16
N GLU A 85 -19.58 -0.89 7.85
CA GLU A 85 -18.76 -2.05 8.19
C GLU A 85 -17.43 -2.00 7.44
N PHE A 86 -16.35 -2.34 8.13
CA PHE A 86 -15.04 -2.50 7.51
C PHE A 86 -14.13 -3.44 8.29
N LEU A 87 -13.13 -3.94 7.58
CA LEU A 87 -12.00 -4.65 8.12
C LEU A 87 -10.71 -3.95 7.65
N GLU A 88 -9.79 -3.70 8.58
CA GLU A 88 -8.48 -3.15 8.27
C GLU A 88 -7.40 -4.20 8.52
N LEU A 89 -6.52 -4.39 7.53
CA LEU A 89 -5.31 -5.19 7.66
C LEU A 89 -4.08 -4.30 7.68
N VAL A 90 -3.05 -4.74 8.40
CA VAL A 90 -1.75 -4.06 8.49
C VAL A 90 -0.62 -5.03 8.18
N ASN A 91 0.35 -4.56 7.39
CA ASN A 91 1.66 -5.21 7.30
C ASN A 91 2.44 -4.94 8.59
N THR A 92 2.66 -5.98 9.39
CA THR A 92 3.36 -5.88 10.67
C THR A 92 4.89 -5.96 10.55
N SER A 93 5.41 -6.23 9.33
CA SER A 93 6.84 -6.18 9.08
C SER A 93 7.37 -4.75 9.21
N THR A 94 8.58 -4.61 9.74
CA THR A 94 9.27 -3.33 9.90
C THR A 94 10.18 -2.99 8.71
N SER A 95 10.42 -3.95 7.81
CA SER A 95 11.38 -3.78 6.70
C SER A 95 10.94 -4.41 5.38
N GLU A 96 9.95 -5.31 5.38
CA GLU A 96 9.53 -6.02 4.18
C GLU A 96 8.20 -5.48 3.65
N THR A 97 8.14 -5.27 2.33
CA THR A 97 6.87 -5.10 1.63
C THR A 97 6.22 -6.47 1.47
N ILE A 98 4.93 -6.58 1.70
CA ILE A 98 4.20 -7.83 1.49
C ILE A 98 3.38 -7.77 0.20
N ASP A 99 3.36 -8.87 -0.54
CA ASP A 99 2.50 -9.09 -1.70
C ASP A 99 1.24 -9.85 -1.27
N LEU A 100 0.08 -9.27 -1.53
CA LEU A 100 -1.24 -9.83 -1.22
C LEU A 100 -1.82 -10.64 -2.39
N THR A 101 -1.06 -10.90 -3.46
CA THR A 101 -1.52 -11.69 -4.61
C THR A 101 -2.06 -13.05 -4.16
N GLY A 102 -3.32 -13.34 -4.52
CA GLY A 102 -4.01 -14.57 -4.17
C GLY A 102 -4.54 -14.66 -2.74
N VAL A 103 -4.25 -13.66 -1.89
CA VAL A 103 -4.83 -13.55 -0.54
C VAL A 103 -6.33 -13.33 -0.68
N ARG A 104 -7.12 -14.10 0.08
CA ARG A 104 -8.58 -14.03 0.03
C ARG A 104 -9.22 -14.50 1.33
N PHE A 105 -10.44 -14.06 1.55
CA PHE A 105 -11.29 -14.62 2.59
C PHE A 105 -11.97 -15.89 2.08
N GLU A 106 -11.96 -16.94 2.91
CA GLU A 106 -12.70 -18.18 2.66
C GLU A 106 -13.99 -18.26 3.48
N GLU A 107 -14.06 -17.54 4.61
CA GLU A 107 -15.24 -17.45 5.48
C GLU A 107 -15.47 -16.01 5.96
N GLY A 108 -16.72 -15.68 6.28
CA GLY A 108 -17.18 -14.38 6.76
C GLY A 108 -17.57 -13.43 5.63
N ILE A 109 -16.60 -12.91 4.88
CA ILE A 109 -16.85 -12.00 3.74
C ILE A 109 -16.34 -12.61 2.43
N ASP A 110 -16.97 -12.21 1.31
CA ASP A 110 -16.47 -12.54 -0.03
C ASP A 110 -15.58 -11.39 -0.52
N TYR A 111 -14.27 -11.58 -0.39
CA TYR A 111 -13.27 -10.63 -0.87
C TYR A 111 -11.96 -11.33 -1.23
N SER A 112 -11.38 -10.93 -2.37
CA SER A 112 -10.06 -11.36 -2.83
C SER A 112 -9.25 -10.15 -3.24
N PHE A 113 -7.98 -10.11 -2.86
CA PHE A 113 -7.08 -9.05 -3.29
C PHE A 113 -6.75 -9.18 -4.78
N ALA A 114 -6.68 -8.04 -5.48
CA ALA A 114 -6.23 -8.01 -6.85
C ALA A 114 -4.73 -8.37 -6.95
N ASP A 115 -4.33 -8.97 -8.07
CA ASP A 115 -2.93 -9.31 -8.31
C ASP A 115 -2.01 -8.09 -8.19
N ARG A 116 -0.84 -8.32 -7.60
CA ARG A 116 0.19 -7.31 -7.31
C ARG A 116 -0.25 -6.21 -6.35
N THR A 117 -1.30 -6.43 -5.56
CA THR A 117 -1.59 -5.55 -4.41
C THR A 117 -0.48 -5.73 -3.38
N GLN A 118 0.18 -4.64 -2.99
CA GLN A 118 1.32 -4.68 -2.07
C GLN A 118 1.11 -3.70 -0.91
N LEU A 119 1.64 -4.03 0.27
CA LEU A 119 1.68 -3.15 1.43
C LEU A 119 3.12 -2.97 1.89
N ALA A 120 3.60 -1.73 1.93
CA ALA A 120 4.92 -1.42 2.49
C ALA A 120 4.95 -1.70 4.01
N PRO A 121 6.13 -1.71 4.66
CA PRO A 121 6.24 -1.89 6.10
C PRO A 121 5.34 -0.91 6.87
N GLY A 122 4.43 -1.44 7.71
CA GLY A 122 3.49 -0.64 8.50
C GLY A 122 2.28 -0.09 7.74
N ASP A 123 2.22 -0.22 6.41
CA ASP A 123 1.07 0.21 5.61
C ASP A 123 -0.17 -0.64 5.91
N ARG A 124 -1.33 -0.03 5.68
CA ARG A 124 -2.64 -0.61 5.95
C ARG A 124 -3.52 -0.63 4.72
N VAL A 125 -4.45 -1.58 4.70
CA VAL A 125 -5.55 -1.60 3.73
C VAL A 125 -6.87 -1.75 4.47
N VAL A 126 -7.81 -0.87 4.14
CA VAL A 126 -9.19 -0.93 4.62
C VAL A 126 -10.06 -1.53 3.53
N ILE A 127 -10.85 -2.52 3.90
CA ILE A 127 -11.86 -3.16 3.05
C ILE A 127 -13.21 -2.78 3.64
N GLY A 128 -13.92 -1.87 2.97
CA GLY A 128 -15.26 -1.44 3.39
C GLY A 128 -16.34 -2.35 2.83
N GLN A 129 -17.52 -2.32 3.47
CA GLN A 129 -18.69 -3.15 3.11
C GLN A 129 -19.03 -3.17 1.61
N SER A 130 -18.90 -2.03 0.93
CA SER A 130 -19.19 -1.91 -0.50
C SER A 130 -18.27 -2.74 -1.41
N GLN A 131 -17.12 -3.19 -0.89
CA GLN A 131 -16.17 -4.03 -1.61
C GLN A 131 -16.42 -5.53 -1.39
N PHE A 132 -17.28 -5.89 -0.45
CA PHE A 132 -17.66 -7.28 -0.24
C PHE A 132 -18.56 -7.75 -1.40
N ALA A 133 -18.21 -8.87 -2.00
CA ALA A 133 -18.97 -9.45 -3.10
C ALA A 133 -20.20 -10.21 -2.59
N GLY A 134 -21.14 -10.48 -3.49
CA GLY A 134 -22.31 -11.33 -3.20
C GLY A 134 -23.29 -10.78 -2.16
N GLY A 135 -23.14 -9.53 -1.70
CA GLY A 135 -23.92 -8.98 -0.59
C GLY A 135 -23.56 -9.58 0.78
N SER A 136 -22.38 -10.21 0.87
CA SER A 136 -21.77 -10.61 2.14
C SER A 136 -21.50 -9.38 3.00
N ARG A 137 -21.46 -9.58 4.31
CA ARG A 137 -21.37 -8.52 5.31
C ARG A 137 -20.73 -9.09 6.57
N LEU A 138 -20.25 -8.21 7.44
CA LEU A 138 -19.87 -8.62 8.78
C LEU A 138 -21.18 -8.81 9.57
N ALA A 139 -21.65 -10.05 9.74
CA ALA A 139 -23.03 -10.35 10.10
C ALA A 139 -23.36 -10.26 11.60
N ASP A 140 -22.47 -9.71 12.44
CA ASP A 140 -22.64 -9.49 13.89
C ASP A 140 -23.07 -10.71 14.72
N GLY A 141 -23.02 -11.90 14.13
CA GLY A 141 -23.62 -13.13 14.63
C GLY A 141 -22.63 -14.13 15.22
N GLY A 142 -21.37 -13.73 15.42
CA GLY A 142 -20.27 -14.64 15.76
C GLY A 142 -19.80 -15.48 14.57
N GLU A 143 -19.89 -14.92 13.36
CA GLU A 143 -19.34 -15.57 12.18
C GLU A 143 -17.82 -15.70 12.28
N ARG A 144 -17.30 -16.72 11.62
CA ARG A 144 -15.88 -17.00 11.56
C ARG A 144 -15.28 -16.31 10.34
N LEU A 145 -14.15 -15.64 10.52
CA LEU A 145 -13.44 -14.96 9.44
C LEU A 145 -12.11 -15.66 9.20
N THR A 146 -12.02 -16.29 8.04
CA THR A 146 -10.83 -17.07 7.64
C THR A 146 -10.16 -16.38 6.47
N LEU A 147 -8.92 -15.94 6.66
CA LEU A 147 -8.07 -15.40 5.61
C LEU A 147 -6.95 -16.38 5.28
N VAL A 148 -6.75 -16.64 3.98
CA VAL A 148 -5.69 -17.50 3.48
C VAL A 148 -4.77 -16.75 2.53
N ASP A 149 -3.52 -17.22 2.42
CA ASP A 149 -2.54 -16.74 1.46
C ASP A 149 -2.80 -17.23 0.03
N GLY A 150 -1.99 -16.79 -0.93
CA GLY A 150 -2.09 -17.22 -2.34
C GLY A 150 -1.87 -18.72 -2.57
N GLY A 151 -1.23 -19.42 -1.63
CA GLY A 151 -1.10 -20.88 -1.62
C GLY A 151 -2.24 -21.61 -0.91
N GLY A 152 -3.18 -20.88 -0.28
CA GLY A 152 -4.26 -21.44 0.52
C GLY A 152 -3.86 -21.77 1.97
N SER A 153 -2.68 -21.35 2.43
CA SER A 153 -2.29 -21.51 3.84
C SER A 153 -2.99 -20.46 4.70
N LEU A 154 -3.34 -20.83 5.92
CA LEU A 154 -4.00 -19.92 6.85
C LEU A 154 -3.11 -18.73 7.22
N ILE A 155 -3.64 -17.51 7.09
CA ILE A 155 -3.06 -16.30 7.66
C ILE A 155 -3.65 -16.06 9.04
N PHE A 156 -4.98 -16.01 9.13
CA PHE A 156 -5.70 -15.96 10.41
C PHE A 156 -7.08 -16.60 10.31
N ASP A 157 -7.58 -16.94 11.48
CA ASP A 157 -8.88 -17.55 11.74
C ASP A 157 -9.39 -17.03 13.08
N PHE A 158 -10.54 -16.34 13.10
CA PHE A 158 -11.13 -15.77 14.30
C PHE A 158 -12.65 -15.89 14.33
#